data_AF-A0A097QV71-F1
#
_entry.id   AF-A0A097QV71-F1
#
_cell.length_a   1.000
_cell.length_b   1.000
_cell.length_c   1.000
_cell.angle_alpha   90.00
_cell.angle_beta   90.00
_cell.angle_gamma   90.00
#
_symmetry.space_group_name_H-M   'P 1'
#
loop_
_entity.id
_entity.type
_entity.pdbx_description
1 polymer ?
#
loop_
_entity_poly.entity_id
_entity_poly.type
_entity_poly.pdbx_seq_one_letter_code
_entity_poly.pdbx_strand_id
1 'polypeptide(L)'
;MIEIRLPHVVFEDTGDSIRLIWRETLYADFPKKELERVIRKKYRVSPQITAREGALLIDTDYEKVENFIAVYIQNNLGGLLRNRYTKRKVLYVHEGLDVPLLGYNAFGLIDRGTNLIQVRGVSGCNLSCIFCSVDEGPYSRTRKLDYVVDIDYLMKWFDEVARIKGKGLEAHLDGQGEPLIYPFRVELVQALREHPNVSVISMQSNGTLLNDKLVEELAEAGLDRVNLSIHSLDSEKAKMLMGRKDYDLEHVLDMAEALVNAGIDVLIAPVIIFGVNDDEAEAFIEFARKIGAGKRWPALGFQNYVPYKFGRNPVIAKPVPFKEFYSWLRKLEEKTGMKPLVLKPSHFGMERREFIPLSFRPGEVVKAEVVLPGRIEGEMLAKARNRLIEVVGTNAQVGDKIRVRIVRTRHGIYIGTEV
;
A
#
# COMPACT_ATOMS: atom_id res chain seq x y z
N MET A 1 -20.33 -7.53 -34.66
CA MET A 1 -20.10 -7.46 -33.20
C MET A 1 -18.60 -7.53 -32.96
N ILE A 2 -18.03 -6.47 -32.40
CA ILE A 2 -16.61 -6.37 -32.06
C ILE A 2 -16.45 -6.79 -30.60
N GLU A 3 -15.50 -7.68 -30.32
CA GLU A 3 -15.14 -8.13 -28.98
C GLU A 3 -13.74 -7.62 -28.63
N ILE A 4 -13.64 -6.83 -27.56
CA ILE A 4 -12.37 -6.24 -27.11
C ILE A 4 -11.96 -6.89 -25.80
N ARG A 5 -10.76 -7.48 -25.80
CA ARG A 5 -10.07 -7.98 -24.61
C ARG A 5 -8.76 -7.24 -24.45
N LEU A 6 -8.54 -6.67 -23.26
CA LEU A 6 -7.30 -5.99 -22.92
C LEU A 6 -6.52 -6.82 -21.88
N PRO A 7 -5.17 -6.84 -21.94
CA PRO A 7 -4.36 -7.56 -20.96
C PRO A 7 -4.63 -7.08 -19.53
N HIS A 8 -4.79 -8.03 -18.60
CA HIS A 8 -5.05 -7.76 -17.18
C HIS A 8 -6.28 -6.88 -16.90
N VAL A 9 -7.23 -6.86 -17.83
CA VAL A 9 -8.46 -6.11 -17.73
C VAL A 9 -9.66 -7.04 -17.82
N VAL A 10 -10.64 -6.81 -16.97
CA VAL A 10 -11.96 -7.44 -17.02
C VAL A 10 -13.00 -6.35 -17.18
N PHE A 11 -13.86 -6.47 -18.19
CA PHE A 11 -15.00 -5.58 -18.35
C PHE A 11 -16.25 -6.16 -17.69
N GLU A 12 -16.97 -5.31 -16.94
CA GLU A 12 -18.25 -5.62 -16.31
C GLU A 12 -19.31 -4.61 -16.75
N ASP A 13 -20.53 -5.09 -16.99
CA ASP A 13 -21.68 -4.24 -17.30
C ASP A 13 -22.40 -3.87 -16.00
N THR A 14 -22.43 -2.58 -15.66
CA THR A 14 -23.09 -2.10 -14.44
C THR A 14 -24.46 -1.46 -14.73
N GLY A 15 -25.08 -1.77 -15.87
CA GLY A 15 -26.31 -1.15 -16.35
C GLY A 15 -26.03 0.13 -17.13
N ASP A 16 -25.76 1.23 -16.44
CA ASP A 16 -25.55 2.55 -17.06
C ASP A 16 -24.11 2.80 -17.55
N SER A 17 -23.15 2.00 -17.09
CA SER A 17 -21.73 2.14 -17.41
C SER A 17 -21.09 0.79 -17.74
N ILE A 18 -19.98 0.85 -18.45
CA ILE A 18 -19.03 -0.25 -18.57
C ILE A 18 -17.93 0.00 -17.55
N ARG A 19 -17.77 -0.92 -16.61
CA ARG A 19 -16.67 -0.92 -15.65
C ARG A 19 -15.49 -1.66 -16.25
N LEU A 20 -14.36 -0.99 -16.33
CA LEU A 20 -13.05 -1.58 -16.60
C LEU A 20 -12.40 -1.88 -15.25
N ILE A 21 -12.16 -3.15 -14.93
CA ILE A 21 -11.37 -3.58 -13.76
C ILE A 21 -9.96 -3.89 -14.25
N TRP A 22 -8.96 -3.19 -13.73
CA TRP A 22 -7.56 -3.40 -14.08
C TRP A 22 -6.82 -4.04 -12.90
N ARG A 23 -6.20 -5.19 -13.17
CA ARG A 23 -5.39 -5.95 -12.19
C ARG A 23 -6.10 -6.18 -10.87
N GLU A 24 -7.42 -6.36 -10.94
CA GLU A 24 -8.36 -6.66 -9.84
C GLU A 24 -8.54 -5.57 -8.78
N THR A 25 -7.58 -4.66 -8.60
CA THR A 25 -7.54 -3.71 -7.49
C THR A 25 -7.95 -2.30 -7.87
N LEU A 26 -7.97 -1.99 -9.17
CA LEU A 26 -8.35 -0.69 -9.72
C LEU A 26 -9.51 -0.83 -10.69
N TYR A 27 -10.32 0.21 -10.80
CA TYR A 27 -11.40 0.25 -11.78
C TYR A 27 -11.66 1.65 -12.33
N ALA A 28 -12.30 1.72 -13.50
CA ALA A 28 -12.81 2.94 -14.10
C ALA A 28 -14.19 2.66 -14.69
N ASP A 29 -15.17 3.52 -14.39
CA ASP A 29 -16.52 3.42 -14.92
C ASP A 29 -16.68 4.37 -16.12
N PHE A 30 -16.99 3.82 -17.29
CA PHE A 30 -17.24 4.56 -18.52
C PHE A 30 -18.75 4.59 -18.82
N PRO A 31 -19.40 5.76 -18.81
CA PRO A 31 -20.82 5.84 -19.12
C PRO A 31 -21.13 5.32 -20.53
N LYS A 32 -22.06 4.37 -20.67
CA LYS A 32 -22.40 3.78 -21.98
C LYS A 32 -22.86 4.83 -22.99
N LYS A 33 -23.74 5.73 -22.54
CA LYS A 33 -24.24 6.85 -23.35
C LYS A 33 -23.12 7.72 -23.90
N GLU A 34 -22.03 7.90 -23.14
CA GLU A 34 -20.89 8.66 -23.59
C GLU A 34 -20.08 7.90 -24.64
N LEU A 35 -19.77 6.62 -24.39
CA LEU A 35 -19.08 5.76 -25.34
C LEU A 35 -19.84 5.66 -26.67
N GLU A 36 -21.16 5.42 -26.62
CA GLU A 36 -22.02 5.38 -27.80
C GLU A 36 -22.03 6.72 -28.56
N ARG A 37 -22.10 7.84 -27.82
CA ARG A 37 -22.09 9.19 -28.39
C ARG A 37 -20.78 9.49 -29.11
N VAL A 38 -19.63 9.15 -28.54
CA VAL A 38 -18.32 9.44 -29.17
C VAL A 38 -18.10 8.58 -30.42
N ILE A 39 -18.54 7.31 -30.42
CA ILE A 39 -18.50 6.45 -31.60
C ILE A 39 -19.45 6.99 -32.68
N ARG A 40 -20.71 7.29 -32.33
CA ARG A 40 -21.70 7.85 -33.25
C ARG A 40 -21.21 9.12 -33.92
N LYS A 41 -20.60 10.02 -33.15
CA LYS A 41 -20.05 11.28 -33.68
C LYS A 41 -18.91 11.05 -34.67
N LYS A 42 -18.04 10.07 -34.40
CA LYS A 42 -16.85 9.81 -35.23
C LYS A 42 -17.15 9.01 -36.49
N TYR A 43 -17.98 7.98 -36.38
CA TYR A 43 -18.20 6.99 -37.44
C TYR A 43 -19.61 7.01 -38.04
N ARG A 44 -20.53 7.84 -37.51
CA ARG A 44 -21.93 7.94 -37.96
C ARG A 44 -22.71 6.61 -37.87
N VAL A 45 -22.34 5.77 -36.91
CA VAL A 45 -23.02 4.50 -36.58
C VAL A 45 -23.78 4.60 -35.26
N SER A 46 -24.72 3.69 -35.01
CA SER A 46 -25.49 3.62 -33.76
C SER A 46 -25.11 2.35 -32.99
N PRO A 47 -23.99 2.37 -32.24
CA PRO A 47 -23.53 1.18 -31.55
C PRO A 47 -24.40 0.90 -30.32
N GLN A 48 -24.48 -0.37 -29.93
CA GLN A 48 -24.85 -0.76 -28.57
C GLN A 48 -23.62 -1.34 -27.86
N ILE A 49 -23.43 -0.96 -26.60
CA ILE A 49 -22.25 -1.35 -25.83
C ILE A 49 -22.66 -2.13 -24.59
N THR A 50 -22.10 -3.32 -24.43
CA THR A 50 -22.29 -4.21 -23.29
C THR A 50 -20.97 -4.83 -22.86
N ALA A 51 -20.95 -5.56 -21.75
CA ALA A 51 -19.81 -6.40 -21.40
C ALA A 51 -20.28 -7.79 -20.98
N ARG A 52 -19.57 -8.82 -21.42
CA ARG A 52 -19.87 -10.22 -21.11
C ARG A 52 -18.58 -11.03 -21.08
N GLU A 53 -18.47 -11.97 -20.14
CA GLU A 53 -17.32 -12.89 -20.02
C GLU A 53 -15.97 -12.14 -19.98
N GLY A 54 -15.98 -10.97 -19.32
CA GLY A 54 -14.82 -10.09 -19.15
C GLY A 54 -14.44 -9.27 -20.38
N ALA A 55 -15.15 -9.40 -21.50
CA ALA A 55 -14.90 -8.65 -22.72
C ALA A 55 -15.87 -7.49 -22.89
N LEU A 56 -15.40 -6.41 -23.53
CA LEU A 56 -16.21 -5.30 -23.99
C LEU A 56 -16.80 -5.64 -25.36
N LEU A 57 -18.11 -5.59 -25.48
CA LEU A 57 -18.84 -5.88 -26.71
C LEU A 57 -19.38 -4.59 -27.32
N ILE A 58 -19.11 -4.39 -28.60
CA ILE A 58 -19.61 -3.25 -29.37
C ILE A 58 -20.37 -3.78 -30.58
N ASP A 59 -21.68 -3.56 -30.61
CA ASP A 59 -22.52 -3.94 -31.72
C ASP A 59 -22.47 -2.87 -32.82
N THR A 60 -21.60 -3.10 -33.82
CA THR A 60 -21.45 -2.26 -35.00
C THR A 60 -20.87 -3.08 -36.15
N ASP A 61 -21.14 -2.63 -37.37
CA ASP A 61 -20.63 -3.11 -38.66
C ASP A 61 -19.30 -2.44 -39.07
N TYR A 62 -18.77 -1.50 -38.29
CA TYR A 62 -17.58 -0.73 -38.65
C TYR A 62 -16.35 -1.11 -37.81
N GLU A 63 -15.43 -1.89 -38.40
CA GLU A 63 -14.27 -2.48 -37.70
C GLU A 63 -13.32 -1.47 -37.05
N LYS A 64 -13.16 -0.26 -37.61
CA LYS A 64 -12.23 0.77 -37.05
C LYS A 64 -12.69 1.36 -35.71
N VAL A 65 -13.87 0.97 -35.22
CA VAL A 65 -14.37 1.37 -33.89
C VAL A 65 -13.49 0.82 -32.77
N GLU A 66 -12.94 -0.38 -32.94
CA GLU A 66 -12.09 -1.05 -31.94
C GLU A 66 -10.90 -0.18 -31.51
N ASN A 67 -10.03 0.16 -32.47
CA ASN A 67 -8.84 0.97 -32.22
C ASN A 67 -9.18 2.33 -31.60
N PHE A 68 -10.29 2.93 -32.03
CA PHE A 68 -10.72 4.21 -31.47
C PHE A 68 -11.15 4.08 -30.01
N ILE A 69 -11.90 3.04 -29.65
CA ILE A 69 -12.35 2.84 -28.28
C ILE A 69 -11.20 2.45 -27.37
N ALA A 70 -10.26 1.63 -27.82
CA ALA A 70 -9.03 1.35 -27.08
C ALA A 70 -8.27 2.64 -26.73
N VAL A 71 -8.04 3.51 -27.72
CA VAL A 71 -7.39 4.82 -27.52
C VAL A 71 -8.22 5.74 -26.63
N TYR A 72 -9.54 5.74 -26.79
CA TYR A 72 -10.45 6.54 -25.96
C TYR A 72 -10.38 6.13 -24.48
N ILE A 73 -10.43 4.83 -24.21
CA ILE A 73 -10.30 4.27 -22.86
C ILE A 73 -8.95 4.68 -22.27
N GLN A 74 -7.85 4.48 -23.00
CA GLN A 74 -6.50 4.82 -22.54
C GLN A 74 -6.37 6.31 -22.18
N ASN A 75 -6.87 7.21 -23.02
CA ASN A 75 -6.77 8.66 -22.81
C ASN A 75 -7.63 9.17 -21.64
N ASN A 76 -8.69 8.45 -21.27
CA ASN A 76 -9.59 8.87 -20.19
C ASN A 76 -9.36 8.10 -18.88
N LEU A 77 -8.57 7.02 -18.91
CA LEU A 77 -8.36 6.14 -17.77
C LEU A 77 -7.84 6.91 -16.55
N GLY A 78 -6.83 7.76 -16.72
CA GLY A 78 -6.24 8.53 -15.61
C GLY A 78 -7.23 9.46 -14.90
N GLY A 79 -8.24 9.97 -15.59
CA GLY A 79 -9.29 10.81 -15.00
C GLY A 79 -10.35 10.03 -14.22
N LEU A 80 -10.58 8.78 -14.63
CA LEU A 80 -11.65 7.91 -14.12
C LEU A 80 -11.17 6.85 -13.13
N LEU A 81 -9.86 6.65 -13.01
CA LEU A 81 -9.26 5.58 -12.21
C LEU A 81 -9.60 5.72 -10.73
N ARG A 82 -10.09 4.63 -10.16
CA ARG A 82 -10.46 4.51 -8.75
C ARG A 82 -9.90 3.23 -8.15
N ASN A 83 -9.65 3.28 -6.85
CA ASN A 83 -9.28 2.11 -6.08
C ASN A 83 -10.55 1.29 -5.78
N ARG A 84 -10.54 -0.01 -6.07
CA ARG A 84 -11.71 -0.88 -5.93
C ARG A 84 -12.18 -1.02 -4.49
N TYR A 85 -11.28 -0.90 -3.51
CA TYR A 85 -11.60 -1.07 -2.11
C TYR A 85 -12.03 0.24 -1.46
N THR A 86 -11.25 1.31 -1.67
CA THR A 86 -11.49 2.60 -0.99
C THR A 86 -12.49 3.47 -1.77
N LYS A 87 -12.74 3.15 -3.05
CA LYS A 87 -13.57 3.92 -4.01
C LYS A 87 -13.06 5.32 -4.35
N ARG A 88 -11.93 5.72 -3.76
CA ARG A 88 -11.30 7.02 -3.97
C ARG A 88 -10.67 7.11 -5.35
N LYS A 89 -10.56 8.34 -5.84
CA LYS A 89 -9.80 8.65 -7.05
C LYS A 89 -8.34 8.22 -6.84
N VAL A 90 -7.74 7.63 -7.86
CA VAL A 90 -6.34 7.25 -7.89
C VAL A 90 -5.56 8.20 -8.79
N LEU A 91 -4.42 8.67 -8.29
CA LEU A 91 -3.41 9.33 -9.10
C LEU A 91 -2.31 8.32 -9.44
N TYR A 92 -2.17 8.02 -10.73
CA TYR A 92 -1.14 7.13 -11.24
C TYR A 92 0.15 7.92 -11.45
N VAL A 93 1.16 7.68 -10.59
CA VAL A 93 2.44 8.38 -10.59
C VAL A 93 3.42 7.63 -11.47
N HIS A 94 3.77 8.22 -12.61
CA HIS A 94 4.73 7.67 -13.57
C HIS A 94 5.80 8.71 -13.93
N GLU A 95 6.83 8.28 -14.64
CA GLU A 95 8.00 9.11 -14.97
C GLU A 95 7.63 10.44 -15.64
N GLY A 96 6.65 10.44 -16.55
CA GLY A 96 6.20 11.62 -17.27
C GLY A 96 5.59 12.73 -16.39
N LEU A 97 5.24 12.45 -15.13
CA LEU A 97 4.81 13.49 -14.19
C LEU A 97 5.98 14.25 -13.55
N ASP A 98 7.21 13.75 -13.67
CA ASP A 98 8.40 14.33 -13.04
C ASP A 98 8.19 14.62 -11.54
N VAL A 99 7.64 13.62 -10.84
CA VAL A 99 7.33 13.63 -9.40
C VAL A 99 8.40 12.82 -8.66
N PRO A 100 9.17 13.41 -7.72
CA PRO A 100 10.12 12.65 -6.94
C PRO A 100 9.49 11.53 -6.10
N LEU A 101 10.14 10.36 -5.99
CA LEU A 101 9.68 9.26 -5.13
C LEU A 101 10.38 9.25 -3.75
N LEU A 102 11.03 10.35 -3.38
CA LEU A 102 11.62 10.61 -2.06
C LEU A 102 11.04 11.90 -1.49
N GLY A 103 10.78 11.95 -0.19
CA GLY A 103 10.30 13.17 0.48
C GLY A 103 8.91 13.06 1.10
N TYR A 104 8.14 12.05 0.70
CA TYR A 104 6.75 11.89 1.10
C TYR A 104 6.48 10.52 1.72
N ASN A 105 5.53 10.46 2.65
CA ASN A 105 5.31 9.24 3.45
C ASN A 105 4.26 8.29 2.84
N ALA A 106 3.41 8.69 1.89
CA ALA A 106 2.33 7.77 1.45
C ALA A 106 2.73 6.82 0.31
N PHE A 107 3.73 7.19 -0.50
CA PHE A 107 4.25 6.39 -1.61
C PHE A 107 5.75 6.67 -1.83
N GLY A 108 6.40 5.88 -2.68
CA GLY A 108 7.81 6.02 -3.02
C GLY A 108 8.72 5.23 -2.08
N LEU A 109 9.87 5.79 -1.74
CA LEU A 109 10.92 5.13 -0.98
C LEU A 109 11.19 5.86 0.34
N ILE A 110 11.41 5.12 1.42
CA ILE A 110 11.80 5.70 2.71
C ILE A 110 13.02 4.99 3.26
N ASP A 111 14.08 5.77 3.46
CA ASP A 111 15.27 5.36 4.20
C ASP A 111 15.09 5.73 5.68
N ARG A 112 15.51 4.83 6.57
CA ARG A 112 15.53 5.03 8.03
C ARG A 112 16.95 4.96 8.62
N GLY A 113 17.98 4.91 7.79
CA GLY A 113 19.39 4.85 8.20
C GLY A 113 19.91 3.43 8.37
N THR A 114 19.28 2.48 7.68
CA THR A 114 19.61 1.05 7.74
C THR A 114 19.75 0.46 6.33
N ASN A 115 20.10 -0.82 6.22
CA ASN A 115 20.04 -1.58 4.97
C ASN A 115 18.60 -1.89 4.52
N LEU A 116 17.60 -1.72 5.39
CA LEU A 116 16.18 -1.78 5.03
C LEU A 116 15.71 -0.49 4.36
N ILE A 117 15.09 -0.62 3.18
CA ILE A 117 14.40 0.43 2.45
C ILE A 117 12.91 0.09 2.38
N GLN A 118 12.07 1.03 2.81
CA GLN A 118 10.62 0.90 2.67
C GLN A 118 10.24 1.25 1.23
N VAL A 119 9.52 0.35 0.55
CA VAL A 119 9.11 0.48 -0.85
C VAL A 119 7.59 0.52 -0.93
N ARG A 120 7.04 1.66 -1.32
CA ARG A 120 5.61 1.97 -1.26
C ARG A 120 5.06 2.25 -2.65
N GLY A 121 4.54 1.23 -3.31
CA GLY A 121 3.92 1.35 -4.63
C GLY A 121 2.49 1.88 -4.61
N VAL A 122 1.81 1.83 -3.47
CA VAL A 122 0.39 2.18 -3.37
C VAL A 122 0.05 2.82 -2.03
N SER A 123 -0.96 3.69 -2.04
CA SER A 123 -1.67 4.08 -0.82
C SER A 123 -3.10 3.59 -0.83
N GLY A 124 -3.66 3.34 0.35
CA GLY A 124 -5.01 2.82 0.51
C GLY A 124 -5.03 1.43 1.14
N CYS A 125 -6.13 1.10 1.79
CA CYS A 125 -6.32 -0.19 2.47
C CYS A 125 -7.73 -0.69 2.19
N ASN A 126 -7.89 -2.01 2.19
CA ASN A 126 -9.18 -2.68 2.08
C ASN A 126 -9.87 -2.88 3.44
N LEU A 127 -9.22 -2.52 4.55
CA LEU A 127 -9.74 -2.61 5.92
C LEU A 127 -9.81 -1.23 6.60
N SER A 128 -10.61 -1.14 7.67
CA SER A 128 -10.83 0.08 8.44
C SER A 128 -10.53 -0.13 9.94
N CYS A 129 -9.36 -0.71 10.25
CA CYS A 129 -8.97 -1.08 11.62
C CYS A 129 -9.12 0.07 12.62
N ILE A 130 -9.73 -0.19 13.78
CA ILE A 130 -10.15 0.86 14.73
C ILE A 130 -8.98 1.61 15.40
N PHE A 131 -7.76 1.06 15.30
CA PHE A 131 -6.51 1.61 15.85
C PHE A 131 -5.55 2.10 14.75
N CYS A 132 -5.99 2.18 13.49
CA CYS A 132 -5.12 2.55 12.37
C CYS A 132 -4.50 3.95 12.56
N SER A 133 -3.17 4.01 12.55
CA SER A 133 -2.40 5.23 12.84
C SER A 133 -2.56 6.36 11.80
N VAL A 134 -3.08 6.03 10.61
CA VAL A 134 -3.22 6.96 9.48
C VAL A 134 -4.67 7.10 8.98
N ASP A 135 -5.65 6.54 9.72
CA ASP A 135 -7.08 6.56 9.34
C ASP A 135 -7.30 6.06 7.90
N GLU A 136 -6.68 4.94 7.55
CA GLU A 136 -6.82 4.37 6.21
C GLU A 136 -8.07 3.48 6.08
N GLY A 137 -8.50 3.26 4.85
CA GLY A 137 -9.57 2.31 4.53
C GLY A 137 -10.78 2.93 3.85
N PRO A 138 -11.77 2.11 3.49
CA PRO A 138 -13.02 2.58 2.87
C PRO A 138 -13.85 3.51 3.78
N TYR A 139 -13.66 3.45 5.10
CA TYR A 139 -14.36 4.31 6.06
C TYR A 139 -13.48 5.43 6.63
N SER A 140 -12.38 5.75 5.93
CA SER A 140 -11.56 6.92 6.27
C SER A 140 -12.41 8.18 6.30
N ARG A 141 -12.16 9.05 7.28
CA ARG A 141 -12.81 10.36 7.38
C ARG A 141 -11.89 11.49 6.92
N THR A 142 -10.61 11.19 6.72
CA THR A 142 -9.58 12.19 6.44
C THR A 142 -8.99 12.05 5.05
N ARG A 143 -8.98 10.85 4.46
CA ARG A 143 -8.28 10.56 3.20
C ARG A 143 -9.22 10.70 2.00
N LYS A 144 -8.90 11.61 1.07
CA LYS A 144 -9.72 11.90 -0.12
C LYS A 144 -9.23 11.25 -1.42
N LEU A 145 -7.98 10.80 -1.49
CA LEU A 145 -7.40 10.19 -2.69
C LEU A 145 -6.36 9.11 -2.37
N ASP A 146 -6.06 8.30 -3.39
CA ASP A 146 -5.01 7.30 -3.40
C ASP A 146 -3.98 7.53 -4.49
N TYR A 147 -2.78 6.98 -4.28
CA TYR A 147 -1.70 6.94 -5.26
C TYR A 147 -1.38 5.51 -5.65
N VAL A 148 -1.01 5.34 -6.90
CA VAL A 148 -0.37 4.12 -7.42
C VAL A 148 0.86 4.59 -8.18
N VAL A 149 2.02 4.06 -7.83
CA VAL A 149 3.27 4.37 -8.52
C VAL A 149 3.49 3.31 -9.59
N ASP A 150 3.84 3.76 -10.79
CA ASP A 150 4.30 2.89 -11.86
C ASP A 150 5.54 2.09 -11.43
N ILE A 151 5.56 0.80 -11.75
CA ILE A 151 6.62 -0.11 -11.27
C ILE A 151 7.99 0.24 -11.85
N ASP A 152 8.08 0.56 -13.14
CA ASP A 152 9.36 0.89 -13.78
C ASP A 152 9.92 2.19 -13.20
N TYR A 153 9.03 3.16 -12.96
CA TYR A 153 9.42 4.39 -12.31
C TYR A 153 9.87 4.17 -10.85
N LEU A 154 9.17 3.31 -10.10
CA LEU A 154 9.55 2.93 -8.74
C LEU A 154 10.92 2.25 -8.71
N MET A 155 11.18 1.30 -9.61
CA MET A 155 12.44 0.59 -9.72
C MET A 155 13.60 1.52 -10.12
N LYS A 156 13.37 2.45 -11.06
CA LYS A 156 14.36 3.48 -11.40
C LYS A 156 14.80 4.29 -10.17
N TRP A 157 13.87 4.69 -9.31
CA TRP A 157 14.21 5.37 -8.06
C TRP A 157 14.84 4.44 -7.03
N PHE A 158 14.47 3.17 -7.02
CA PHE A 158 15.08 2.17 -6.16
C PHE A 158 16.56 1.99 -6.50
N ASP A 159 16.91 1.94 -7.79
CA ASP A 159 18.30 1.88 -8.26
C ASP A 159 19.13 3.05 -7.72
N GLU A 160 18.59 4.27 -7.79
CA GLU A 160 19.23 5.48 -7.23
C GLU A 160 19.54 5.34 -5.74
N VAL A 161 18.57 4.84 -4.98
CA VAL A 161 18.75 4.56 -3.54
C VAL A 161 19.77 3.46 -3.34
N ALA A 162 19.69 2.36 -4.08
CA ALA A 162 20.57 1.22 -3.95
C ALA A 162 22.03 1.56 -4.26
N ARG A 163 22.29 2.48 -5.20
CA ARG A 163 23.64 3.01 -5.48
C ARG A 163 24.28 3.67 -4.26
N ILE A 164 23.50 4.38 -3.45
CA ILE A 164 23.96 5.02 -2.22
C ILE A 164 24.11 3.99 -1.09
N LYS A 165 23.15 3.05 -0.99
CA LYS A 165 23.04 2.15 0.16
C LYS A 165 23.92 0.89 0.06
N GLY A 166 24.40 0.56 -1.14
CA GLY A 166 25.24 -0.61 -1.39
C GLY A 166 24.45 -1.92 -1.46
N LYS A 167 25.14 -3.06 -1.36
CA LYS A 167 24.55 -4.41 -1.41
C LYS A 167 23.98 -4.84 -0.05
N GLY A 168 23.18 -5.91 -0.05
CA GLY A 168 22.63 -6.49 1.19
C GLY A 168 21.36 -5.78 1.66
N LEU A 169 20.60 -5.19 0.74
CA LEU A 169 19.40 -4.43 1.08
C LEU A 169 18.22 -5.35 1.39
N GLU A 170 17.44 -4.94 2.39
CA GLU A 170 16.08 -5.44 2.56
C GLU A 170 15.11 -4.48 1.88
N ALA A 171 14.39 -4.95 0.87
CA ALA A 171 13.28 -4.22 0.29
C ALA A 171 12.00 -4.58 1.04
N HIS A 172 11.54 -3.65 1.88
CA HIS A 172 10.36 -3.84 2.72
C HIS A 172 9.13 -3.19 2.08
N LEU A 173 8.25 -4.01 1.51
CA LEU A 173 6.96 -3.61 0.97
C LEU A 173 6.02 -3.24 2.11
N ASP A 174 5.84 -1.94 2.33
CA ASP A 174 4.91 -1.39 3.30
C ASP A 174 4.09 -0.27 2.66
N GLY A 175 3.27 0.42 3.45
CA GLY A 175 2.50 1.54 2.93
C GLY A 175 1.65 2.22 3.98
N GLN A 176 1.10 3.38 3.63
CA GLN A 176 -0.10 3.86 4.29
C GLN A 176 -1.28 3.04 3.77
N GLY A 177 -1.40 1.80 4.26
CA GLY A 177 -2.46 0.87 3.88
C GLY A 177 -1.95 -0.55 3.61
N GLU A 178 -2.45 -1.18 2.55
CA GLU A 178 -2.25 -2.61 2.26
C GLU A 178 -1.41 -2.82 0.98
N PRO A 179 -0.18 -3.33 1.07
CA PRO A 179 0.65 -3.62 -0.10
C PRO A 179 0.00 -4.54 -1.14
N LEU A 180 -0.84 -5.51 -0.73
CA LEU A 180 -1.51 -6.42 -1.67
C LEU A 180 -2.57 -5.73 -2.56
N ILE A 181 -2.97 -4.49 -2.28
CA ILE A 181 -3.81 -3.73 -3.22
C ILE A 181 -2.99 -3.12 -4.38
N TYR A 182 -1.66 -3.21 -4.34
CA TYR A 182 -0.81 -2.73 -5.44
C TYR A 182 -1.04 -3.59 -6.70
N PRO A 183 -1.34 -2.99 -7.87
CA PRO A 183 -1.58 -3.73 -9.10
C PRO A 183 -0.39 -4.58 -9.57
N PHE A 184 0.83 -4.17 -9.20
CA PHE A 184 2.09 -4.80 -9.62
C PHE A 184 2.79 -5.53 -8.46
N ARG A 185 2.01 -6.05 -7.49
CA ARG A 185 2.54 -6.65 -6.25
C ARG A 185 3.49 -7.82 -6.50
N VAL A 186 3.19 -8.70 -7.46
CA VAL A 186 4.03 -9.86 -7.80
C VAL A 186 5.24 -9.39 -8.62
N GLU A 187 5.00 -8.56 -9.63
CA GLU A 187 6.05 -8.03 -10.50
C GLU A 187 7.08 -7.19 -9.72
N LEU A 188 6.64 -6.46 -8.68
CA LEU A 188 7.54 -5.70 -7.82
C LEU A 188 8.45 -6.63 -7.02
N VAL A 189 7.91 -7.71 -6.46
CA VAL A 189 8.73 -8.73 -5.77
C VAL A 189 9.75 -9.32 -6.73
N GLN A 190 9.33 -9.69 -7.95
CA GLN A 190 10.22 -10.24 -8.95
C GLN A 190 11.33 -9.24 -9.35
N ALA A 191 10.98 -8.00 -9.68
CA ALA A 191 11.94 -6.96 -10.06
C ALA A 191 12.94 -6.64 -8.94
N LEU A 192 12.48 -6.63 -7.68
CA LEU A 192 13.36 -6.48 -6.52
C LEU A 192 14.27 -7.69 -6.34
N ARG A 193 13.79 -8.91 -6.62
CA ARG A 193 14.58 -10.14 -6.50
C ARG A 193 15.71 -10.21 -7.52
N GLU A 194 15.46 -9.71 -8.72
CA GLU A 194 16.43 -9.60 -9.80
C GLU A 194 17.46 -8.47 -9.57
N HIS A 195 17.16 -7.51 -8.70
CA HIS A 195 18.04 -6.37 -8.43
C HIS A 195 19.31 -6.81 -7.65
N PRO A 196 20.53 -6.53 -8.15
CA PRO A 196 21.79 -7.10 -7.64
C PRO A 196 22.19 -6.67 -6.22
N ASN A 197 21.57 -5.63 -5.69
CA ASN A 197 21.81 -5.13 -4.33
C ASN A 197 20.83 -5.68 -3.29
N VAL A 198 19.73 -6.30 -3.69
CA VAL A 198 18.68 -6.80 -2.78
C VAL A 198 19.05 -8.20 -2.29
N SER A 199 18.82 -8.46 -1.02
CA SER A 199 19.08 -9.77 -0.40
C SER A 199 17.89 -10.31 0.38
N VAL A 200 16.97 -9.43 0.80
CA VAL A 200 15.74 -9.82 1.49
C VAL A 200 14.58 -9.01 0.90
N ILE A 201 13.48 -9.66 0.60
CA ILE A 201 12.21 -9.00 0.26
C ILE A 201 11.20 -9.35 1.33
N SER A 202 10.66 -8.34 1.99
CA SER A 202 9.67 -8.54 3.04
C SER A 202 8.44 -7.67 2.82
N MET A 203 7.28 -8.09 3.32
CA MET A 203 6.01 -7.38 3.13
C MET A 203 5.25 -7.26 4.44
N GLN A 204 4.54 -6.16 4.66
CA GLN A 204 3.45 -6.11 5.64
C GLN A 204 2.13 -6.40 4.96
N SER A 205 1.26 -7.21 5.54
CA SER A 205 -0.08 -7.41 4.98
C SER A 205 -1.09 -7.73 6.07
N ASN A 206 -2.34 -7.37 5.83
CA ASN A 206 -3.48 -7.86 6.60
C ASN A 206 -3.98 -9.25 6.16
N GLY A 207 -3.42 -9.81 5.08
CA GLY A 207 -3.65 -11.18 4.63
C GLY A 207 -4.98 -11.43 3.91
N THR A 208 -5.96 -10.53 4.00
CA THR A 208 -7.33 -10.75 3.48
C THR A 208 -7.44 -10.81 1.95
N LEU A 209 -6.38 -10.48 1.22
CA LEU A 209 -6.34 -10.55 -0.24
C LEU A 209 -5.48 -11.72 -0.74
N LEU A 210 -4.87 -12.47 0.17
CA LEU A 210 -4.13 -13.68 -0.20
C LEU A 210 -5.12 -14.75 -0.67
N ASN A 211 -4.62 -15.64 -1.51
CA ASN A 211 -5.24 -16.89 -1.90
C ASN A 211 -4.10 -17.81 -2.33
N ASP A 212 -4.36 -19.11 -2.48
CA ASP A 212 -3.31 -20.09 -2.79
C ASP A 212 -2.49 -19.72 -4.02
N LYS A 213 -3.16 -19.24 -5.09
CA LYS A 213 -2.50 -18.79 -6.32
C LYS A 213 -1.57 -17.60 -6.08
N LEU A 214 -2.04 -16.58 -5.36
CA LEU A 214 -1.22 -15.39 -5.07
C LEU A 214 -0.05 -15.73 -4.14
N VAL A 215 -0.24 -16.66 -3.20
CA VAL A 215 0.84 -17.16 -2.33
C VAL A 215 1.92 -17.85 -3.17
N GLU A 216 1.52 -18.73 -4.09
CA GLU A 216 2.44 -19.40 -5.03
C GLU A 216 3.18 -18.38 -5.91
N GLU A 217 2.46 -17.44 -6.53
CA GLU A 217 3.07 -16.37 -7.35
C GLU A 217 4.08 -15.52 -6.56
N LEU A 218 3.79 -15.18 -5.31
CA LEU A 218 4.71 -14.42 -4.45
C LEU A 218 5.93 -15.24 -4.03
N ALA A 219 5.75 -16.54 -3.78
CA ALA A 219 6.84 -17.45 -3.44
C ALA A 219 7.79 -17.63 -4.62
N GLU A 220 7.25 -17.86 -5.82
CA GLU A 220 7.99 -17.97 -7.08
C GLU A 220 8.73 -16.67 -7.42
N ALA A 221 8.10 -15.51 -7.20
CA ALA A 221 8.73 -14.22 -7.37
C ALA A 221 9.90 -13.97 -6.39
N GLY A 222 9.98 -14.75 -5.30
CA GLY A 222 11.09 -14.71 -4.34
C GLY A 222 10.82 -13.84 -3.12
N LEU A 223 9.57 -13.72 -2.67
CA LEU A 223 9.22 -13.08 -1.41
C LEU A 223 9.80 -13.88 -0.23
N ASP A 224 10.61 -13.25 0.63
CA ASP A 224 11.25 -13.96 1.74
C ASP A 224 10.41 -13.98 3.02
N ARG A 225 9.70 -12.88 3.33
CA ARG A 225 8.97 -12.74 4.60
C ARG A 225 7.67 -11.94 4.48
N VAL A 226 6.61 -12.40 5.15
CA VAL A 226 5.39 -11.60 5.37
C VAL A 226 5.18 -11.36 6.87
N ASN A 227 5.00 -10.09 7.23
CA ASN A 227 4.55 -9.66 8.54
C ASN A 227 3.01 -9.53 8.51
N LEU A 228 2.30 -10.55 9.01
CA LEU A 228 0.84 -10.61 8.99
C LEU A 228 0.21 -9.88 10.18
N SER A 229 -0.68 -8.95 9.86
CA SER A 229 -1.45 -8.17 10.84
C SER A 229 -2.68 -8.95 11.32
N ILE A 230 -2.45 -9.96 12.16
CA ILE A 230 -3.48 -10.73 12.86
C ILE A 230 -3.55 -10.23 14.29
N HIS A 231 -4.68 -9.67 14.71
CA HIS A 231 -4.80 -8.97 16.00
C HIS A 231 -5.71 -9.65 17.01
N SER A 232 -6.43 -10.69 16.61
CA SER A 232 -7.13 -11.61 17.51
C SER A 232 -7.32 -12.94 16.81
N LEU A 233 -7.36 -14.03 17.60
CA LEU A 233 -7.75 -15.37 17.19
C LEU A 233 -9.24 -15.65 17.51
N ASP A 234 -9.94 -14.70 18.11
CA ASP A 234 -11.39 -14.70 18.26
C ASP A 234 -12.04 -13.94 17.10
N SER A 235 -13.03 -14.57 16.44
CA SER A 235 -13.66 -14.03 15.23
C SER A 235 -14.34 -12.67 15.47
N GLU A 236 -15.02 -12.49 16.60
CA GLU A 236 -15.76 -11.26 16.87
C GLU A 236 -14.82 -10.11 17.27
N LYS A 237 -13.81 -10.40 18.10
CA LYS A 237 -12.73 -9.45 18.40
C LYS A 237 -11.97 -9.08 17.12
N ALA A 238 -11.67 -10.03 16.24
CA ALA A 238 -10.99 -9.75 14.97
C ALA A 238 -11.81 -8.83 14.07
N LYS A 239 -13.10 -9.11 13.84
CA LYS A 239 -14.01 -8.22 13.08
C LYS A 239 -14.06 -6.81 13.66
N MET A 240 -14.16 -6.70 14.99
CA MET A 240 -14.14 -5.42 15.70
C MET A 240 -12.82 -4.66 15.45
N LEU A 241 -11.68 -5.32 15.69
CA LEU A 241 -10.35 -4.72 15.57
C LEU A 241 -10.05 -4.28 14.13
N MET A 242 -10.43 -5.08 13.14
CA MET A 242 -10.23 -4.81 11.71
C MET A 242 -11.27 -3.83 11.12
N GLY A 243 -12.33 -3.52 11.87
CA GLY A 243 -13.36 -2.56 11.46
C GLY A 243 -14.17 -3.04 10.25
N ARG A 244 -14.38 -4.35 10.13
CA ARG A 244 -15.15 -5.01 9.06
C ARG A 244 -16.02 -6.12 9.64
N LYS A 245 -17.31 -6.14 9.30
CA LYS A 245 -18.24 -7.17 9.76
C LYS A 245 -18.04 -8.51 9.04
N ASP A 246 -17.60 -8.42 7.79
CA ASP A 246 -17.27 -9.51 6.86
C ASP A 246 -15.78 -9.87 6.90
N TYR A 247 -15.04 -9.50 7.96
CA TYR A 247 -13.66 -9.96 8.12
C TYR A 247 -13.66 -11.46 8.36
N ASP A 248 -13.00 -12.20 7.48
CA ASP A 248 -12.85 -13.65 7.55
C ASP A 248 -11.51 -13.99 8.21
N LEU A 249 -11.57 -14.33 9.50
CA LEU A 249 -10.39 -14.69 10.27
C LEU A 249 -9.81 -16.03 9.81
N GLU A 250 -10.66 -17.04 9.57
CA GLU A 250 -10.21 -18.38 9.18
C GLU A 250 -9.43 -18.33 7.88
N HIS A 251 -9.94 -17.59 6.90
CA HIS A 251 -9.20 -17.34 5.66
C HIS A 251 -7.80 -16.77 5.91
N VAL A 252 -7.64 -15.78 6.80
CA VAL A 252 -6.32 -15.19 7.09
C VAL A 252 -5.40 -16.17 7.83
N LEU A 253 -5.94 -17.02 8.70
CA LEU A 253 -5.18 -18.07 9.38
C LEU A 253 -4.71 -19.15 8.38
N ASP A 254 -5.60 -19.57 7.46
CA ASP A 254 -5.27 -20.52 6.39
C ASP A 254 -4.18 -19.94 5.47
N MET A 255 -4.27 -18.65 5.12
CA MET A 255 -3.26 -17.99 4.31
C MET A 255 -1.91 -17.84 5.03
N ALA A 256 -1.92 -17.70 6.36
CA ALA A 256 -0.68 -17.74 7.15
C ALA A 256 0.01 -19.10 7.06
N GLU A 257 -0.75 -20.20 7.13
CA GLU A 257 -0.24 -21.55 6.95
C GLU A 257 0.24 -21.79 5.51
N ALA A 258 -0.53 -21.36 4.51
CA ALA A 258 -0.16 -21.45 3.10
C ALA A 258 1.17 -20.75 2.80
N LEU A 259 1.41 -19.55 3.34
CA LEU A 259 2.68 -18.84 3.21
C LEU A 259 3.86 -19.66 3.76
N VAL A 260 3.72 -20.23 4.96
CA VAL A 260 4.78 -21.05 5.57
C VAL A 260 5.05 -22.32 4.74
N ASN A 261 4.00 -22.94 4.22
CA ASN A 261 4.10 -24.14 3.37
C ASN A 261 4.75 -23.83 2.02
N ALA A 262 4.51 -22.64 1.46
CA ALA A 262 5.18 -22.14 0.26
C ALA A 262 6.64 -21.70 0.50
N GLY A 263 7.14 -21.77 1.74
CA GLY A 263 8.53 -21.44 2.08
C GLY A 263 8.77 -19.95 2.36
N ILE A 264 7.72 -19.14 2.42
CA ILE A 264 7.77 -17.73 2.84
C ILE A 264 7.77 -17.69 4.37
N ASP A 265 8.69 -16.94 4.97
CA ASP A 265 8.73 -16.81 6.43
C ASP A 265 7.58 -15.92 6.92
N VAL A 266 6.92 -16.33 8.00
CA VAL A 266 5.79 -15.58 8.55
C VAL A 266 6.14 -15.03 9.93
N LEU A 267 5.90 -13.73 10.11
CA LEU A 267 5.87 -13.05 11.40
C LEU A 267 4.44 -12.62 11.69
N ILE A 268 3.86 -13.09 12.79
CA ILE A 268 2.53 -12.66 13.24
C ILE A 268 2.70 -11.39 14.08
N ALA A 269 2.04 -10.30 13.68
CA ALA A 269 2.28 -8.95 14.18
C ALA A 269 1.07 -8.33 14.90
N PRO A 270 0.56 -8.92 16.00
CA PRO A 270 -0.60 -8.38 16.71
C PRO A 270 -0.30 -7.00 17.31
N VAL A 271 -1.22 -6.05 17.15
CA VAL A 271 -1.25 -4.84 17.95
C VAL A 271 -2.01 -5.17 19.24
N ILE A 272 -1.32 -5.04 20.37
CA ILE A 272 -1.86 -5.33 21.69
C ILE A 272 -2.51 -4.07 22.26
N ILE A 273 -3.81 -4.18 22.51
CA ILE A 273 -4.61 -3.25 23.26
C ILE A 273 -4.92 -3.94 24.59
N PHE A 274 -4.24 -3.53 25.66
CA PHE A 274 -4.41 -4.12 26.98
C PHE A 274 -5.85 -3.98 27.49
N GLY A 275 -6.39 -5.07 28.02
CA GLY A 275 -7.80 -5.24 28.40
C GLY A 275 -8.72 -5.65 27.25
N VAL A 276 -8.18 -5.89 26.04
CA VAL A 276 -8.97 -6.27 24.86
C VAL A 276 -8.49 -7.60 24.26
N ASN A 277 -7.19 -7.70 23.97
CA ASN A 277 -6.61 -8.87 23.27
C ASN A 277 -5.26 -9.33 23.85
N ASP A 278 -4.80 -8.76 24.96
CA ASP A 278 -3.55 -9.18 25.63
C ASP A 278 -3.66 -10.57 26.27
N ASP A 279 -4.88 -11.02 26.57
CA ASP A 279 -5.20 -12.37 27.05
C ASP A 279 -4.91 -13.47 26.01
N GLU A 280 -4.85 -13.12 24.72
CA GLU A 280 -4.63 -14.06 23.62
C GLU A 280 -3.15 -14.31 23.30
N ALA A 281 -2.21 -13.65 23.99
CA ALA A 281 -0.79 -13.71 23.64
C ALA A 281 -0.19 -15.12 23.65
N GLU A 282 -0.60 -15.98 24.59
CA GLU A 282 -0.18 -17.39 24.62
C GLU A 282 -0.80 -18.19 23.48
N ALA A 283 -2.04 -17.90 23.10
CA ALA A 283 -2.69 -18.54 21.95
C ALA A 283 -2.00 -18.17 20.63
N PHE A 284 -1.54 -16.91 20.48
CA PHE A 284 -0.70 -16.51 19.35
C PHE A 284 0.63 -17.27 19.29
N ILE A 285 1.25 -17.53 20.45
CA ILE A 285 2.49 -18.31 20.55
C ILE A 285 2.26 -19.75 20.11
N GLU A 286 1.18 -20.38 20.56
CA GLU A 286 0.82 -21.74 20.16
C GLU A 286 0.44 -21.82 18.67
N PHE A 287 -0.29 -20.84 18.16
CA PHE A 287 -0.61 -20.76 16.73
C PHE A 287 0.65 -20.61 15.87
N ALA A 288 1.57 -19.71 16.24
CA ALA A 288 2.84 -19.53 15.53
C ALA A 288 3.67 -20.83 15.51
N ARG A 289 3.69 -21.59 16.62
CA ARG A 289 4.33 -22.91 16.69
C ARG A 289 3.66 -23.92 15.78
N LYS A 290 2.33 -24.00 15.83
CA LYS A 290 1.52 -24.94 15.04
C LYS A 290 1.81 -24.83 13.55
N ILE A 291 1.82 -23.60 13.02
CA ILE A 291 2.05 -23.37 11.59
C ILE A 291 3.54 -23.37 11.21
N GLY A 292 4.45 -23.44 12.18
CA GLY A 292 5.90 -23.38 11.94
C GLY A 292 6.40 -22.01 11.48
N ALA A 293 5.79 -20.92 11.97
CA ALA A 293 6.20 -19.55 11.69
C ALA A 293 7.59 -19.22 12.28
N GLY A 294 8.28 -18.26 11.66
CA GLY A 294 9.58 -17.76 12.10
C GLY A 294 10.74 -18.76 12.02
N LYS A 295 10.91 -19.39 10.85
CA LYS A 295 12.04 -20.30 10.55
C LYS A 295 13.35 -19.52 10.36
N ARG A 296 13.28 -18.33 9.74
CA ARG A 296 14.45 -17.47 9.45
C ARG A 296 14.46 -16.21 10.30
N TRP A 297 13.31 -15.60 10.50
CA TRP A 297 13.10 -14.41 11.31
C TRP A 297 12.20 -14.73 12.52
N PRO A 298 12.02 -13.81 13.48
CA PRO A 298 11.12 -14.04 14.61
C PRO A 298 9.68 -14.35 14.17
N ALA A 299 9.08 -15.37 14.78
CA ALA A 299 7.71 -15.80 14.48
C ALA A 299 6.64 -14.80 14.92
N LEU A 300 6.94 -13.96 15.92
CA LEU A 300 6.00 -13.06 16.57
C LEU A 300 6.61 -11.68 16.79
N GLY A 301 5.82 -10.65 16.52
CA GLY A 301 6.13 -9.26 16.83
C GLY A 301 4.93 -8.57 17.45
N PHE A 302 4.72 -8.79 18.75
CA PHE A 302 3.73 -8.03 19.52
C PHE A 302 4.06 -6.53 19.45
N GLN A 303 3.07 -5.72 19.10
CA GLN A 303 3.20 -4.27 18.98
C GLN A 303 2.38 -3.59 20.07
N ASN A 304 2.98 -2.66 20.80
CA ASN A 304 2.25 -1.85 21.77
C ASN A 304 1.35 -0.85 21.04
N TYR A 305 0.07 -0.78 21.39
CA TYR A 305 -0.81 0.25 20.86
C TYR A 305 -0.32 1.65 21.26
N VAL A 306 -0.22 2.53 20.26
CA VAL A 306 0.14 3.95 20.45
C VAL A 306 -0.91 4.80 19.74
N PRO A 307 -1.61 5.71 20.44
CA PRO A 307 -2.57 6.60 19.79
C PRO A 307 -1.86 7.59 18.87
N TYR A 308 -2.47 7.86 17.70
CA TYR A 308 -1.96 8.83 16.72
C TYR A 308 -2.97 9.93 16.47
N LYS A 309 -2.50 11.19 16.45
CA LYS A 309 -3.33 12.39 16.27
C LYS A 309 -4.27 12.32 15.06
N PHE A 310 -3.77 11.78 13.95
CA PHE A 310 -4.51 11.66 12.68
C PHE A 310 -4.96 10.22 12.40
N GLY A 311 -4.89 9.35 13.41
CA GLY A 311 -5.35 7.97 13.33
C GLY A 311 -6.72 7.79 13.95
N ARG A 312 -7.23 6.56 13.87
CA ARG A 312 -8.39 6.13 14.65
C ARG A 312 -7.90 5.66 16.03
N ASN A 313 -8.50 6.21 17.08
CA ASN A 313 -8.12 5.95 18.46
C ASN A 313 -9.36 5.42 19.19
N PRO A 314 -9.49 4.11 19.42
CA PRO A 314 -10.69 3.54 20.01
C PRO A 314 -10.75 3.89 21.49
N VAL A 315 -11.93 4.29 21.98
CA VAL A 315 -12.14 4.75 23.37
C VAL A 315 -11.79 3.67 24.40
N ILE A 316 -11.93 2.40 24.00
CA ILE A 316 -11.58 1.23 24.83
C ILE A 316 -10.07 1.08 25.07
N ALA A 317 -9.21 1.70 24.25
CA ALA A 317 -7.77 1.51 24.33
C ALA A 317 -7.12 2.48 25.31
N LYS A 318 -6.39 1.94 26.29
CA LYS A 318 -5.55 2.70 27.21
C LYS A 318 -4.09 2.58 26.81
N PRO A 319 -3.36 3.70 26.60
CA PRO A 319 -1.93 3.63 26.31
C PRO A 319 -1.14 3.00 27.46
N VAL A 320 -0.25 2.07 27.16
CA VAL A 320 0.63 1.43 28.13
C VAL A 320 2.08 1.88 27.93
N PRO A 321 2.81 2.27 29.00
CA PRO A 321 4.22 2.62 28.88
C PRO A 321 5.07 1.48 28.31
N PHE A 322 6.00 1.80 27.42
CA PHE A 322 6.88 0.78 26.82
C PHE A 322 7.65 -0.06 27.84
N LYS A 323 8.01 0.51 29.01
CA LYS A 323 8.66 -0.24 30.09
C LYS A 323 7.80 -1.42 30.58
N GLU A 324 6.50 -1.17 30.77
CA GLU A 324 5.55 -2.19 31.21
C GLU A 324 5.30 -3.21 30.10
N PHE A 325 5.12 -2.73 28.86
CA PHE A 325 4.99 -3.59 27.68
C PHE A 325 6.18 -4.56 27.53
N TYR A 326 7.42 -4.06 27.60
CA TYR A 326 8.60 -4.93 27.54
C TYR A 326 8.73 -5.85 28.75
N SER A 327 8.28 -5.44 29.94
CA SER A 327 8.23 -6.33 31.09
C SER A 327 7.23 -7.47 30.88
N TRP A 328 6.08 -7.17 30.27
CA TRP A 328 5.06 -8.17 29.92
C TRP A 328 5.61 -9.18 28.89
N LEU A 329 6.29 -8.70 27.83
CA LEU A 329 6.93 -9.59 26.86
C LEU A 329 7.97 -10.53 27.50
N ARG A 330 8.83 -10.03 28.39
CA ARG A 330 9.82 -10.88 29.09
C ARG A 330 9.16 -11.96 29.95
N LYS A 331 8.06 -11.64 30.62
CA LYS A 331 7.28 -12.63 31.38
C LYS A 331 6.68 -13.70 30.46
N LEU A 332 6.20 -13.33 29.26
CA LEU A 332 5.75 -14.29 28.26
C LEU A 332 6.90 -15.18 27.76
N GLU A 333 8.08 -14.61 27.50
CA GLU A 333 9.27 -15.38 27.11
C GLU A 333 9.68 -16.40 28.19
N GLU A 334 9.62 -16.01 29.47
CA GLU A 334 9.90 -16.89 30.61
C GLU A 334 8.85 -17.99 30.77
N LYS A 335 7.56 -17.64 30.64
CA LYS A 335 6.43 -18.56 30.83
C LYS A 335 6.34 -19.61 29.71
N THR A 336 6.50 -19.17 28.45
CA THR A 336 6.22 -20.01 27.28
C THR A 336 7.47 -20.61 26.66
N GLY A 337 8.65 -20.07 26.96
CA GLY A 337 9.90 -20.42 26.28
C GLY A 337 10.01 -19.88 24.85
N MET A 338 9.00 -19.20 24.31
CA MET A 338 9.07 -18.57 22.98
C MET A 338 10.01 -17.35 23.04
N LYS A 339 11.10 -17.38 22.28
CA LYS A 339 12.08 -16.30 22.20
C LYS A 339 12.58 -16.12 20.76
N PRO A 340 12.84 -14.88 20.30
CA PRO A 340 12.63 -13.62 21.00
C PRO A 340 11.19 -13.08 20.80
N LEU A 341 10.62 -12.51 21.86
CA LEU A 341 9.44 -11.63 21.78
C LEU A 341 9.83 -10.15 21.96
N VAL A 342 10.91 -9.87 22.69
CA VAL A 342 11.53 -8.53 22.71
C VAL A 342 12.43 -8.37 21.49
N LEU A 343 11.84 -7.90 20.40
CA LEU A 343 12.51 -7.80 19.10
C LEU A 343 13.61 -6.73 19.06
N LYS A 344 14.66 -7.02 18.28
CA LYS A 344 15.80 -6.13 18.01
C LYS A 344 16.05 -6.09 16.50
N PRO A 345 16.60 -4.98 15.96
CA PRO A 345 16.98 -4.91 14.54
C PRO A 345 17.87 -6.08 14.08
N SER A 346 18.78 -6.54 14.94
CA SER A 346 19.67 -7.68 14.64
C SER A 346 18.93 -9.00 14.41
N HIS A 347 17.74 -9.19 14.97
CA HIS A 347 16.92 -10.39 14.69
C HIS A 347 16.42 -10.41 13.24
N PHE A 348 16.46 -9.27 12.56
CA PHE A 348 16.06 -9.11 11.17
C PHE A 348 17.25 -8.98 10.21
N GLY A 349 18.49 -9.05 10.71
CA GLY A 349 19.66 -8.71 9.90
C GLY A 349 19.74 -7.22 9.55
N MET A 350 19.00 -6.36 10.27
CA MET A 350 19.06 -4.92 10.05
C MET A 350 20.35 -4.35 10.64
N GLU A 351 21.10 -3.64 9.80
CA GLU A 351 22.33 -2.96 10.16
C GLU A 351 22.27 -1.48 9.77
N ARG A 352 23.03 -0.65 10.49
CA ARG A 352 23.12 0.78 10.17
C ARG A 352 23.85 0.97 8.84
N ARG A 353 23.33 1.89 8.03
CA ARG A 353 23.92 2.31 6.75
C ARG A 353 23.91 3.83 6.68
N GLU A 354 24.72 4.37 5.78
CA GLU A 354 24.68 5.79 5.47
C GLU A 354 23.24 6.19 5.11
N PHE A 355 22.78 7.29 5.70
CA PHE A 355 21.45 7.82 5.47
C PHE A 355 21.45 8.69 4.21
N ILE A 356 20.44 8.56 3.35
CA ILE A 356 20.30 9.43 2.17
C ILE A 356 20.29 10.90 2.62
N PRO A 357 21.21 11.77 2.16
CA PRO A 357 21.32 13.12 2.66
C PRO A 357 20.01 13.91 2.62
N LEU A 358 19.74 14.65 3.69
CA LEU A 358 18.57 15.54 3.77
C LEU A 358 18.75 16.73 2.82
N SER A 359 17.72 17.05 2.05
CA SER A 359 17.72 18.15 1.08
C SER A 359 17.30 19.49 1.69
N PHE A 360 16.71 19.45 2.88
CA PHE A 360 16.14 20.61 3.57
C PHE A 360 16.41 20.57 5.07
N ARG A 361 16.39 21.75 5.70
CA ARG A 361 16.46 21.91 7.16
C ARG A 361 15.17 22.53 7.71
N PRO A 362 14.75 22.21 8.95
CA PRO A 362 13.66 22.94 9.60
C PRO A 362 13.94 24.44 9.66
N GLY A 363 12.93 25.26 9.38
CA GLY A 363 13.00 26.72 9.30
C GLY A 363 13.45 27.27 7.94
N GLU A 364 14.03 26.45 7.06
CA GLU A 364 14.42 26.85 5.72
C GLU A 364 13.20 27.25 4.88
N VAL A 365 13.31 28.32 4.09
CA VAL A 365 12.31 28.71 3.09
C VAL A 365 12.82 28.38 1.70
N VAL A 366 12.06 27.59 0.94
CA VAL A 366 12.43 27.13 -0.40
C VAL A 366 11.36 27.48 -1.42
N LYS A 367 11.77 27.78 -2.65
CA LYS A 367 10.85 27.83 -3.80
C LYS A 367 10.55 26.40 -4.23
N ALA A 368 9.27 26.06 -4.33
CA ALA A 368 8.81 24.73 -4.71
C ALA A 368 7.66 24.84 -5.72
N GLU A 369 7.51 23.81 -6.55
CA GLU A 369 6.43 23.70 -7.53
C GLU A 369 5.42 22.67 -7.04
N VAL A 370 4.15 23.04 -6.97
CA VAL A 370 3.08 22.12 -6.59
C VAL A 370 2.82 21.14 -7.73
N VAL A 371 2.96 19.83 -7.46
CA VAL A 371 2.91 18.79 -8.50
C VAL A 371 1.76 17.81 -8.33
N LEU A 372 1.28 17.59 -7.10
CA LEU A 372 0.16 16.70 -6.84
C LEU A 372 -0.72 17.27 -5.71
N PRO A 373 -2.04 17.01 -5.71
CA PRO A 373 -2.87 17.25 -4.53
C PRO A 373 -2.48 16.29 -3.40
N GLY A 374 -2.61 16.70 -2.14
CA GLY A 374 -2.37 15.85 -0.97
C GLY A 374 -3.54 14.92 -0.63
N ARG A 375 -3.37 14.09 0.41
CA ARG A 375 -4.37 13.06 0.77
C ARG A 375 -5.43 13.57 1.73
N ILE A 376 -5.19 14.65 2.46
CA ILE A 376 -6.17 15.31 3.31
C ILE A 376 -6.56 16.66 2.70
N GLU A 377 -7.69 17.22 3.15
CA GLU A 377 -8.12 18.56 2.79
C GLU A 377 -7.09 19.62 3.19
N GLY A 378 -6.85 20.59 2.30
CA GLY A 378 -5.82 21.63 2.48
C GLY A 378 -4.36 21.14 2.39
N GLU A 379 -4.12 19.90 1.95
CA GLU A 379 -2.77 19.39 1.67
C GLU A 379 -2.47 19.40 0.17
N MET A 380 -1.25 19.80 -0.19
CA MET A 380 -0.67 19.69 -1.52
C MET A 380 0.74 19.11 -1.42
N LEU A 381 1.22 18.47 -2.49
CA LEU A 381 2.61 18.02 -2.60
C LEU A 381 3.37 18.91 -3.56
N ALA A 382 4.47 19.49 -3.08
CA ALA A 382 5.35 20.32 -3.88
C ALA A 382 6.71 19.65 -4.07
N LYS A 383 7.34 19.82 -5.24
CA LYS A 383 8.70 19.36 -5.51
C LYS A 383 9.71 20.50 -5.40
N ALA A 384 10.86 20.19 -4.81
CA ALA A 384 12.06 21.02 -4.87
C ALA A 384 13.29 20.13 -4.64
N ARG A 385 14.43 20.46 -5.27
CA ARG A 385 15.71 19.73 -5.09
C ARG A 385 15.58 18.21 -5.15
N ASN A 386 14.79 17.72 -6.12
CA ASN A 386 14.50 16.30 -6.33
C ASN A 386 13.89 15.58 -5.10
N ARG A 387 13.08 16.29 -4.32
CA ARG A 387 12.29 15.78 -3.18
C ARG A 387 10.88 16.34 -3.21
N LEU A 388 9.95 15.55 -2.69
CA LEU A 388 8.61 16.01 -2.34
C LEU A 388 8.58 16.66 -0.97
N ILE A 389 7.71 17.64 -0.83
CA ILE A 389 7.39 18.33 0.42
C ILE A 389 5.87 18.28 0.56
N GLU A 390 5.40 17.75 1.67
CA GLU A 390 3.99 17.83 2.07
C GLU A 390 3.71 19.25 2.57
N VAL A 391 2.95 20.01 1.80
CA VAL A 391 2.57 21.40 2.12
C VAL A 391 1.17 21.38 2.73
N VAL A 392 1.08 21.77 4.00
CA VAL A 392 -0.17 21.75 4.76
C VAL A 392 -0.77 23.16 4.88
N GLY A 393 -2.10 23.25 4.83
CA GLY A 393 -2.83 24.51 5.02
C GLY A 393 -2.67 25.49 3.86
N THR A 394 -2.57 24.99 2.63
CA THR A 394 -2.41 25.79 1.40
C THR A 394 -3.65 25.69 0.51
N ASN A 395 -3.90 26.75 -0.27
CA ASN A 395 -4.91 26.78 -1.34
C ASN A 395 -4.30 26.68 -2.74
N ALA A 396 -2.98 26.48 -2.83
CA ALA A 396 -2.26 26.37 -4.10
C ALA A 396 -2.77 25.18 -4.93
N GLN A 397 -2.64 25.29 -6.24
CA GLN A 397 -3.06 24.31 -7.22
C GLN A 397 -1.85 23.68 -7.91
N VAL A 398 -2.06 22.51 -8.54
CA VAL A 398 -1.01 21.86 -9.33
C VAL A 398 -0.54 22.82 -10.44
N GLY A 399 0.79 23.01 -10.54
CA GLY A 399 1.45 23.95 -11.44
C GLY A 399 1.89 25.26 -10.76
N ASP A 400 1.37 25.57 -9.57
CA ASP A 400 1.75 26.79 -8.85
C ASP A 400 3.19 26.72 -8.34
N LYS A 401 3.89 27.86 -8.41
CA LYS A 401 5.21 28.05 -7.80
C LYS A 401 5.07 28.84 -6.51
N ILE A 402 5.30 28.17 -5.39
CA ILE A 402 5.10 28.71 -4.04
C ILE A 402 6.42 28.79 -3.28
N ARG A 403 6.43 29.56 -2.19
CA ARG A 403 7.50 29.49 -1.19
C ARG A 403 7.00 28.67 -0.01
N VAL A 404 7.80 27.70 0.41
CA VAL A 404 7.45 26.79 1.50
C VAL A 404 8.48 26.93 2.60
N ARG A 405 8.03 27.23 3.82
CA ARG A 405 8.84 27.10 5.03
C ARG A 405 8.77 25.65 5.51
N ILE A 406 9.92 25.00 5.62
CA ILE A 406 10.04 23.63 6.10
C ILE A 406 9.81 23.62 7.61
N VAL A 407 8.81 22.88 8.06
CA VAL A 407 8.42 22.78 9.47
C VAL A 407 9.03 21.53 10.10
N ARG A 408 9.12 20.43 9.34
CA ARG A 408 9.61 19.15 9.86
C ARG A 408 10.43 18.40 8.82
N THR A 409 11.53 17.83 9.29
CA THR A 409 12.39 16.90 8.55
C THR A 409 12.58 15.65 9.39
N ARG A 410 12.08 14.49 8.96
CA ARG A 410 12.30 13.24 9.69
C ARG A 410 12.39 12.06 8.73
N HIS A 411 13.50 11.33 8.76
CA HIS A 411 13.75 10.19 7.87
C HIS A 411 13.55 10.54 6.39
N GLY A 412 14.02 11.73 5.96
CA GLY A 412 13.88 12.17 4.58
C GLY A 412 12.47 12.54 4.18
N ILE A 413 11.50 12.57 5.11
CA ILE A 413 10.13 13.07 4.90
C ILE A 413 10.10 14.55 5.29
N TYR A 414 9.50 15.38 4.43
CA TYR A 414 9.46 16.82 4.57
C TYR A 414 8.02 17.33 4.67
N ILE A 415 7.76 18.13 5.70
CA ILE A 415 6.49 18.84 5.88
C ILE A 415 6.79 20.33 5.94
N GLY A 416 6.00 21.14 5.25
CA GLY A 416 6.13 22.59 5.24
C GLY A 416 4.79 23.32 5.16
N THR A 417 4.85 24.65 5.27
CA THR A 417 3.72 25.57 5.14
C THR A 417 4.08 26.67 4.15
N GLU A 418 3.11 27.12 3.36
CA GLU A 418 3.29 28.23 2.42
C GLU A 418 3.60 29.57 3.14
N VAL A 419 4.43 30.44 2.54
CA VAL A 419 4.88 31.73 3.14
C VAL A 419 5.01 32.94 2.20
#